data_AF-A0A936G7U4-F1
#
_entry.id   AF-A0A936G7U4-F1
#
_cell.length_a   1.000
_cell.length_b   1.000
_cell.length_c   1.000
_cell.angle_alpha   90.00
_cell.angle_beta   90.00
_cell.angle_gamma   90.00
#
_symmetry.space_group_name_H-M   'P 1'
#
loop_
_entity.id
_entity.type
_entity.pdbx_description
1 polymer ?
#
loop_
_entity_poly.entity_id
_entity_poly.type
_entity_poly.pdbx_seq_one_letter_code
_entity_poly.pdbx_strand_id
1 'polypeptide(L)'
;MPTLDLEIDYAHEQYGWIDCTITVDGTPHHLSASGAIPPFSHLMYFIRAAAGNDLPHSFDWDEEGFGAKFEVSAVKDSPLLHLNITHQIDEKVEVWVDADMERETIVQAFLPPLVDLVQNFDRGWAPPRRIVENIQNAVARGLPLRPDPHAPKHADFIIYPSYGYGTTEDHVNLQIWLNDDFWLHYSLQDTDPFWPNLVSFLEIINNGNFPAQVEYIDNMRFSLLGAFISSTEQFERKFRLLASAVDQPEHFRLRRYMTEAQSKYEELIMDEIIDRQQFTRSFIETFGEFLRISINCPKMGSGRFLTCGRCHWGI
;
A
#
# COMPACT_ATOMS: atom_id res chain seq x y z
N MET A 1 -8.59 1.41 31.60
CA MET A 1 -8.02 1.66 30.27
C MET A 1 -9.16 2.09 29.38
N PRO A 2 -8.97 3.12 28.54
CA PRO A 2 -10.02 3.58 27.66
C PRO A 2 -10.43 2.47 26.68
N THR A 3 -11.71 2.36 26.38
CA THR A 3 -12.21 1.47 25.33
C THR A 3 -12.18 2.20 24.00
N LEU A 4 -11.68 1.53 22.96
CA LEU A 4 -11.50 2.09 21.62
C LEU A 4 -12.03 1.10 20.59
N ASP A 5 -12.83 1.58 19.65
CA ASP A 5 -13.37 0.78 18.54
C ASP A 5 -13.53 1.64 17.29
N LEU A 6 -13.29 1.08 16.12
CA LEU A 6 -13.52 1.73 14.82
C LEU A 6 -14.59 0.97 14.06
N GLU A 7 -15.56 1.68 13.49
CA GLU A 7 -16.53 1.16 12.53
C GLU A 7 -16.33 1.86 11.18
N ILE A 8 -16.38 1.10 10.08
CA ILE A 8 -16.30 1.61 8.71
C ILE A 8 -17.60 1.24 7.99
N ASP A 9 -18.47 2.22 7.78
CA ASP A 9 -19.80 2.01 7.19
C ASP A 9 -19.77 2.13 5.65
N TYR A 10 -19.07 1.20 5.02
CA TYR A 10 -18.97 1.14 3.57
C TYR A 10 -20.30 0.75 2.87
N ALA A 11 -21.30 0.28 3.62
CA ALA A 11 -22.63 -0.03 3.10
C ALA A 11 -23.41 1.24 2.72
N HIS A 12 -23.10 2.37 3.37
CA HIS A 12 -23.71 3.67 3.10
C HIS A 12 -22.77 4.62 2.34
N GLU A 13 -21.83 4.10 1.55
CA GLU A 13 -21.02 4.92 0.65
C GLU A 13 -21.90 5.84 -0.22
N GLN A 14 -21.66 7.14 -0.14
CA GLN A 14 -22.41 8.16 -0.88
C GLN A 14 -21.47 9.22 -1.44
N TYR A 15 -21.62 9.51 -2.72
CA TYR A 15 -20.88 10.59 -3.41
C TYR A 15 -19.35 10.50 -3.29
N GLY A 16 -18.80 9.29 -3.17
CA GLY A 16 -17.37 9.11 -2.97
C GLY A 16 -16.91 9.38 -1.54
N TRP A 17 -17.80 9.24 -0.55
CA TRP A 17 -17.49 9.32 0.88
C TRP A 17 -17.97 8.06 1.62
N ILE A 18 -17.19 7.59 2.58
CA ILE A 18 -17.57 6.53 3.52
C ILE A 18 -17.59 7.11 4.92
N ASP A 19 -18.70 6.89 5.61
CA ASP A 19 -18.84 7.26 7.01
C ASP A 19 -18.09 6.24 7.88
N CYS A 20 -17.30 6.74 8.81
CA CYS A 20 -16.57 5.96 9.79
C CYS A 20 -16.90 6.51 11.19
N THR A 21 -16.88 5.64 12.20
CA THR A 21 -17.13 6.05 13.58
C THR A 21 -16.04 5.49 14.46
N ILE A 22 -15.35 6.36 15.19
CA ILE A 22 -14.44 5.93 16.26
C ILE A 22 -15.15 6.12 17.60
N THR A 23 -15.29 5.06 18.38
CA THR A 23 -15.93 5.09 19.68
C THR A 23 -14.87 5.06 20.77
N VAL A 24 -14.82 6.13 21.59
CA VAL A 24 -13.90 6.25 22.73
C VAL A 24 -14.70 6.30 24.01
N ASP A 25 -14.48 5.34 24.91
CA ASP A 25 -15.21 5.24 26.19
C ASP A 25 -16.74 5.32 26.05
N GLY A 26 -17.26 4.70 24.97
CA GLY A 26 -18.68 4.70 24.62
C GLY A 26 -19.19 5.98 23.96
N THR A 27 -18.32 6.97 23.71
CA THR A 27 -18.65 8.21 23.00
C THR A 27 -18.30 8.04 21.52
N PRO A 28 -19.28 8.11 20.60
CA PRO A 28 -19.02 8.01 19.16
C PRO A 28 -18.51 9.35 18.61
N HIS A 29 -17.45 9.29 17.82
CA HIS A 29 -16.89 10.40 17.07
C HIS A 29 -16.93 10.07 15.58
N HIS A 30 -17.45 11.00 14.79
CA HIS A 30 -17.65 10.79 13.37
C HIS A 30 -16.39 11.14 12.57
N LEU A 31 -16.08 10.30 11.59
CA LEU A 31 -14.98 10.42 10.64
C LEU A 31 -15.56 10.23 9.24
N SER A 32 -15.09 11.01 8.28
CA SER A 32 -15.43 10.80 6.87
C SER A 32 -14.16 10.38 6.12
N ALA A 33 -14.25 9.32 5.33
CA ALA A 33 -13.19 8.88 4.45
C ALA A 33 -13.53 9.30 3.01
N SER A 34 -12.60 9.98 2.35
CA SER A 34 -12.75 10.41 0.95
C SER A 34 -12.29 9.33 -0.01
N GLY A 35 -13.03 9.11 -1.08
CA GLY A 35 -12.60 8.24 -2.17
C GLY A 35 -11.49 8.83 -3.03
N ALA A 36 -11.30 10.15 -2.96
CA ALA A 36 -10.17 10.82 -3.60
C ALA A 36 -8.88 10.65 -2.80
N ILE A 37 -8.99 10.46 -1.48
CA ILE A 37 -7.88 10.30 -0.54
C ILE A 37 -8.26 9.29 0.55
N PRO A 38 -8.27 7.98 0.26
CA PRO A 38 -8.70 6.98 1.24
C PRO A 38 -7.66 6.81 2.36
N PRO A 39 -8.05 6.85 3.66
CA PRO A 39 -7.10 6.77 4.77
C PRO A 39 -6.62 5.34 5.07
N PHE A 40 -7.19 4.34 4.42
CA PHE A 40 -7.07 2.95 4.87
C PHE A 40 -5.67 2.36 4.70
N SER A 41 -4.87 2.85 3.74
CA SER A 41 -3.44 2.49 3.63
C SER A 41 -2.62 3.06 4.78
N HIS A 42 -2.90 4.29 5.21
CA HIS A 42 -2.25 4.89 6.37
C HIS A 42 -2.69 4.21 7.67
N LEU A 43 -3.97 3.85 7.78
CA LEU A 43 -4.48 3.05 8.90
C LEU A 43 -3.76 1.69 8.99
N MET A 44 -3.50 1.03 7.86
CA MET A 44 -2.73 -0.21 7.81
C MET A 44 -1.31 -0.03 8.37
N TYR A 45 -0.60 1.02 7.95
CA TYR A 45 0.74 1.34 8.47
C TYR A 45 0.72 1.64 9.96
N PHE A 46 -0.28 2.39 10.41
CA PHE A 46 -0.48 2.70 11.81
C PHE A 46 -0.70 1.45 12.66
N ILE A 47 -1.57 0.52 12.22
CA ILE A 47 -1.79 -0.77 12.88
C ILE A 47 -0.47 -1.52 13.00
N ARG A 48 0.31 -1.61 11.93
CA ARG A 48 1.58 -2.31 11.96
C ARG A 48 2.60 -1.63 12.87
N ALA A 49 2.72 -0.31 12.83
CA ALA A 49 3.61 0.44 13.71
C ALA A 49 3.33 0.14 15.18
N ALA A 50 2.05 0.18 15.57
CA ALA A 50 1.60 -0.23 16.90
C ALA A 50 1.97 -1.70 17.18
N ALA A 51 1.68 -2.60 16.24
CA ALA A 51 1.83 -4.03 16.44
C ALA A 51 3.31 -4.51 16.48
N GLY A 52 4.17 -3.93 15.65
CA GLY A 52 5.59 -4.29 15.43
C GLY A 52 6.60 -3.41 16.17
N ASN A 53 6.13 -2.38 16.89
CA ASN A 53 6.96 -1.40 17.62
C ASN A 53 7.87 -0.56 16.71
N ASP A 54 7.40 -0.28 15.49
CA ASP A 54 8.02 0.66 14.55
C ASP A 54 7.47 2.06 14.82
N LEU A 55 7.96 2.68 15.90
CA LEU A 55 7.41 3.87 16.53
C LEU A 55 8.46 4.99 16.61
N PRO A 56 8.06 6.27 16.55
CA PRO A 56 6.67 6.76 16.47
C PRO A 56 6.09 6.69 15.06
N HIS A 57 4.76 6.67 14.95
CA HIS A 57 4.04 6.74 13.69
C HIS A 57 2.85 7.68 13.81
N SER A 58 2.55 8.41 12.73
CA SER A 58 1.41 9.32 12.68
C SER A 58 0.86 9.46 11.27
N PHE A 59 -0.45 9.63 11.15
CA PHE A 59 -1.11 9.99 9.91
C PHE A 59 -2.35 10.83 10.17
N ASP A 60 -2.78 11.57 9.15
CA ASP A 60 -4.05 12.29 9.13
C ASP A 60 -5.10 11.46 8.40
N TRP A 61 -6.27 11.29 9.00
CA TRP A 61 -7.41 10.56 8.41
C TRP A 61 -7.97 11.27 7.17
N ASP A 62 -7.79 12.59 7.09
CA ASP A 62 -8.12 13.41 5.93
C ASP A 62 -6.91 14.28 5.57
N GLU A 63 -6.34 14.08 4.38
CA GLU A 63 -5.19 14.85 3.90
C GLU A 63 -5.55 16.30 3.52
N GLU A 64 -6.83 16.68 3.49
CA GLU A 64 -7.21 18.09 3.31
C GLU A 64 -6.84 18.96 4.54
N GLY A 65 -6.33 18.35 5.62
CA GLY A 65 -5.74 19.08 6.76
C GLY A 65 -6.75 19.55 7.81
N PHE A 66 -8.01 19.10 7.71
CA PHE A 66 -9.10 19.43 8.63
C PHE A 66 -9.70 18.19 9.30
N GLY A 67 -9.00 17.06 9.28
CA GLY A 67 -9.47 15.78 9.81
C GLY A 67 -8.86 15.37 11.14
N ALA A 68 -9.15 14.14 11.55
CA ALA A 68 -8.56 13.55 12.74
C ALA A 68 -7.13 13.07 12.47
N LYS A 69 -6.21 13.44 13.36
CA LYS A 69 -4.83 12.98 13.38
C LYS A 69 -4.68 11.83 14.36
N PHE A 70 -4.03 10.76 13.91
CA PHE A 70 -3.73 9.58 14.69
C PHE A 70 -2.23 9.51 14.93
N GLU A 71 -1.81 9.34 16.18
CA GLU A 71 -0.41 9.26 16.58
C GLU A 71 -0.19 8.14 17.59
N VAL A 72 0.87 7.37 17.39
CA VAL A 72 1.29 6.32 18.33
C VAL A 72 2.79 6.42 18.60
N SER A 73 3.17 6.33 19.87
CA SER A 73 4.57 6.41 20.30
C SER A 73 4.90 5.46 21.45
N ALA A 74 6.19 5.17 21.63
CA ALA A 74 6.64 4.27 22.69
C ALA A 74 6.64 4.98 24.06
N VAL A 75 6.08 4.32 25.08
CA VAL A 75 6.19 4.78 26.47
C VAL A 75 7.52 4.30 27.04
N LYS A 76 8.29 5.21 27.66
CA LYS A 76 9.59 4.87 28.23
C LYS A 76 9.47 3.81 29.32
N ASP A 77 10.30 2.78 29.24
CA ASP A 77 10.39 1.69 30.22
C ASP A 77 9.06 0.94 30.46
N SER A 78 8.13 0.97 29.49
CA SER A 78 6.80 0.35 29.58
C SER A 78 6.47 -0.46 28.32
N PRO A 79 5.73 -1.58 28.44
CA PRO A 79 5.21 -2.30 27.27
C PRO A 79 4.01 -1.60 26.60
N LEU A 80 3.48 -0.54 27.23
CA LEU A 80 2.37 0.24 26.69
C LEU A 80 2.82 1.19 25.58
N LEU A 81 1.87 1.54 24.72
CA LEU A 81 2.03 2.57 23.70
C LEU A 81 1.20 3.78 24.08
N HIS A 82 1.73 4.96 23.84
CA HIS A 82 0.99 6.20 23.99
C HIS A 82 0.22 6.47 22.69
N LEU A 83 -1.11 6.44 22.77
CA LEU A 83 -2.02 6.73 21.67
C LEU A 83 -2.58 8.14 21.86
N ASN A 84 -2.46 8.96 20.82
CA ASN A 84 -3.07 10.28 20.74
C ASN A 84 -3.94 10.35 19.47
N ILE A 85 -5.21 10.74 19.64
CA ILE A 85 -6.13 11.00 18.54
C ILE A 85 -6.73 12.39 18.75
N THR A 86 -6.44 13.30 17.85
CA THR A 86 -6.91 14.69 17.91
C THR A 86 -7.67 15.05 16.66
N HIS A 87 -8.73 15.85 16.79
CA HIS A 87 -9.47 16.37 15.65
C HIS A 87 -9.38 17.90 15.64
N GLN A 88 -8.92 18.45 14.51
CA GLN A 88 -8.89 19.88 14.32
C GLN A 88 -10.20 20.36 13.69
N ILE A 89 -10.97 21.15 14.44
CA ILE A 89 -12.18 21.81 13.94
C ILE A 89 -11.95 23.33 14.03
N ASP A 90 -11.81 23.97 12.87
CA ASP A 90 -11.44 25.38 12.75
C ASP A 90 -10.10 25.70 13.47
N GLU A 91 -10.13 26.60 14.45
CA GLU A 91 -9.00 27.01 15.29
C GLU A 91 -8.90 26.20 16.60
N LYS A 92 -9.72 25.16 16.78
CA LYS A 92 -9.76 24.34 18.00
C LYS A 92 -9.27 22.93 17.73
N VAL A 93 -8.45 22.44 18.65
CA VAL A 93 -8.04 21.03 18.70
C VAL A 93 -8.87 20.35 19.77
N GLU A 94 -9.69 19.39 19.36
CA GLU A 94 -10.37 18.47 20.26
C GLU A 94 -9.49 17.23 20.44
N VAL A 95 -9.30 16.81 21.69
CA VAL A 95 -8.57 15.57 22.01
C VAL A 95 -9.59 14.48 22.25
N TRP A 96 -9.62 13.47 21.40
CA TRP A 96 -10.50 12.31 21.55
C TRP A 96 -9.83 11.23 22.39
N VAL A 97 -8.54 11.00 22.17
CA VAL A 97 -7.72 10.06 22.96
C VAL A 97 -6.39 10.71 23.29
N ASP A 98 -5.96 10.60 24.54
CA ASP A 98 -4.60 10.90 25.01
C ASP A 98 -4.32 9.96 26.19
N ALA A 99 -3.79 8.77 25.88
CA ALA A 99 -3.67 7.70 26.87
C ALA A 99 -2.58 6.66 26.54
N ASP A 100 -2.03 6.06 27.59
CA ASP A 100 -1.18 4.88 27.50
C ASP A 100 -2.06 3.62 27.44
N MET A 101 -1.90 2.83 26.39
CA MET A 101 -2.75 1.68 26.08
C MET A 101 -1.93 0.43 25.75
N GLU A 102 -2.54 -0.74 25.95
CA GLU A 102 -1.95 -2.00 25.49
C GLU A 102 -1.96 -2.03 23.96
N ARG A 103 -0.85 -2.52 23.41
CA ARG A 103 -0.70 -2.73 21.96
C ARG A 103 -1.85 -3.52 21.36
N GLU A 104 -2.25 -4.60 22.05
CA GLU A 104 -3.32 -5.46 21.57
C GLU A 104 -4.65 -4.69 21.46
N THR A 105 -4.95 -3.82 22.43
CA THR A 105 -6.15 -2.97 22.38
C THR A 105 -6.16 -2.06 21.16
N ILE A 106 -5.04 -1.41 20.85
CA ILE A 106 -4.93 -0.54 19.66
C ILE A 106 -5.11 -1.35 18.38
N VAL A 107 -4.43 -2.50 18.25
CA VAL A 107 -4.51 -3.34 17.05
C VAL A 107 -5.92 -3.91 16.85
N GLN A 108 -6.57 -4.38 17.92
CA GLN A 108 -7.92 -4.94 17.84
C GLN A 108 -8.99 -3.89 17.54
N ALA A 109 -8.78 -2.63 17.90
CA ALA A 109 -9.71 -1.55 17.55
C ALA A 109 -9.74 -1.26 16.06
N PHE A 110 -8.62 -1.44 15.33
CA PHE A 110 -8.47 -0.94 13.96
C PHE A 110 -8.32 -2.03 12.90
N LEU A 111 -7.73 -3.18 13.23
CA LEU A 111 -7.47 -4.24 12.25
C LEU A 111 -8.72 -4.98 11.78
N PRO A 112 -9.64 -5.44 12.65
CA PRO A 112 -10.84 -6.14 12.20
C PRO A 112 -11.73 -5.32 11.24
N PRO A 113 -12.00 -4.02 11.49
CA PRO A 113 -12.73 -3.18 10.54
C PRO A 113 -12.04 -3.04 9.19
N LEU A 114 -10.70 -2.92 9.17
CA LEU A 114 -9.93 -2.88 7.94
C LEU A 114 -9.99 -4.22 7.18
N VAL A 115 -9.93 -5.34 7.90
CA VAL A 115 -10.10 -6.69 7.33
C VAL A 115 -11.50 -6.83 6.71
N ASP A 116 -12.53 -6.39 7.42
CA ASP A 116 -13.91 -6.42 6.94
C ASP A 116 -14.10 -5.56 5.69
N LEU A 117 -13.50 -4.37 5.66
CA LEU A 117 -13.48 -3.50 4.49
C LEU A 117 -12.83 -4.18 3.27
N VAL A 118 -11.62 -4.76 3.40
CA VAL A 118 -10.96 -5.41 2.25
C VAL A 118 -11.66 -6.68 1.78
N GLN A 119 -12.44 -7.33 2.64
CA GLN A 119 -13.21 -8.53 2.29
C GLN A 119 -14.53 -8.21 1.61
N ASN A 120 -15.17 -7.09 1.98
CA ASN A 120 -16.55 -6.80 1.59
C ASN A 120 -16.71 -5.56 0.70
N PHE A 121 -15.66 -4.74 0.55
CA PHE A 121 -15.71 -3.49 -0.19
C PHE A 121 -14.53 -3.32 -1.15
N ASP A 122 -14.77 -3.68 -2.42
CA ASP A 122 -13.76 -3.60 -3.49
C ASP A 122 -14.07 -2.43 -4.45
N ARG A 123 -13.51 -1.25 -4.14
CA ARG A 123 -13.53 -0.06 -5.02
C ARG A 123 -12.17 0.62 -5.18
N GLY A 124 -11.08 -0.07 -4.83
CA GLY A 124 -9.72 0.51 -4.82
C GLY A 124 -9.46 1.53 -3.71
N TRP A 125 -10.34 1.62 -2.71
CA TRP A 125 -10.15 2.44 -1.51
C TRP A 125 -9.31 1.73 -0.46
N ALA A 126 -9.51 0.42 -0.35
CA ALA A 126 -8.89 -0.40 0.66
C ALA A 126 -7.49 -0.86 0.20
N PRO A 127 -6.56 -1.11 1.13
CA PRO A 127 -5.29 -1.70 0.80
C PRO A 127 -5.50 -3.09 0.17
N PRO A 128 -4.49 -3.59 -0.54
CA PRO A 128 -4.53 -4.91 -1.14
C PRO A 128 -4.83 -5.99 -0.10
N ARG A 129 -5.87 -6.80 -0.35
CA ARG A 129 -6.34 -7.84 0.58
C ARG A 129 -5.21 -8.73 1.10
N ARG A 130 -4.32 -9.21 0.22
CA ARG A 130 -3.16 -10.05 0.57
C ARG A 130 -2.26 -9.40 1.62
N ILE A 131 -2.05 -8.08 1.57
CA ILE A 131 -1.21 -7.35 2.53
C ILE A 131 -1.91 -7.30 3.89
N VAL A 132 -3.21 -6.99 3.92
CA VAL A 132 -4.00 -6.97 5.16
C VAL A 132 -4.09 -8.36 5.80
N GLU A 133 -4.27 -9.41 4.99
CA GLU A 133 -4.21 -10.81 5.46
C GLU A 133 -2.83 -11.18 6.02
N ASN A 134 -1.73 -10.71 5.40
CA ASN A 134 -0.39 -10.92 5.91
C ASN A 134 -0.21 -10.27 7.28
N ILE A 135 -0.68 -9.04 7.48
CA ILE A 135 -0.66 -8.34 8.78
C ILE A 135 -1.49 -9.11 9.80
N GLN A 136 -2.72 -9.51 9.45
CA GLN A 136 -3.59 -10.29 10.33
C GLN A 136 -2.94 -11.59 10.79
N ASN A 137 -2.33 -12.33 9.84
CA ASN A 137 -1.61 -13.56 10.14
C ASN A 137 -0.38 -13.31 11.01
N ALA A 138 0.34 -12.23 10.77
CA ALA A 138 1.54 -11.88 11.54
C ALA A 138 1.19 -11.47 12.98
N VAL A 139 0.11 -10.69 13.16
CA VAL A 139 -0.47 -10.38 14.48
C VAL A 139 -0.88 -11.65 15.21
N ALA A 140 -1.63 -12.54 14.55
CA ALA A 140 -2.11 -13.79 15.15
C ALA A 140 -0.98 -14.74 15.59
N ARG A 141 0.17 -14.70 14.91
CA ARG A 141 1.36 -15.51 15.25
C ARG A 141 2.22 -14.92 16.36
N GLY A 142 1.88 -13.71 16.84
CA GLY A 142 2.71 -12.93 17.74
C GLY A 142 3.85 -12.28 16.95
N LEU A 143 3.62 -11.04 16.51
CA LEU A 143 4.58 -10.29 15.71
C LEU A 143 5.98 -10.29 16.34
N PRO A 144 7.04 -10.47 15.53
CA PRO A 144 8.39 -10.40 16.06
C PRO A 144 8.64 -9.01 16.66
N LEU A 145 9.04 -9.00 17.93
CA LEU A 145 9.49 -7.80 18.62
C LEU A 145 10.80 -7.33 17.94
N ARG A 146 10.65 -6.30 17.12
CA ARG A 146 11.67 -5.65 16.26
C ARG A 146 11.92 -6.39 14.94
N PRO A 147 11.52 -5.80 13.80
CA PRO A 147 12.08 -6.23 12.52
C PRO A 147 13.59 -5.99 12.58
N ASP A 148 14.39 -7.03 12.38
CA ASP A 148 15.81 -6.86 12.11
C ASP A 148 15.93 -5.98 10.85
N PRO A 149 16.52 -4.77 10.92
CA PRO A 149 16.64 -3.90 9.77
C PRO A 149 17.51 -4.50 8.66
N HIS A 150 18.24 -5.58 8.96
CA HIS A 150 19.03 -6.35 8.01
C HIS A 150 18.36 -7.66 7.60
N ALA A 151 17.18 -7.99 8.14
CA ALA A 151 16.42 -9.14 7.67
C ALA A 151 15.93 -8.88 6.24
N PRO A 152 15.91 -9.92 5.39
CA PRO A 152 15.32 -9.83 4.06
C PRO A 152 13.87 -9.34 4.15
N LYS A 153 13.56 -8.30 3.38
CA LYS A 153 12.20 -7.79 3.22
C LYS A 153 11.38 -8.78 2.38
N HIS A 154 10.11 -8.95 2.74
CA HIS A 154 9.12 -9.65 1.91
C HIS A 154 8.72 -8.75 0.74
N ALA A 155 8.51 -9.27 -0.46
CA ALA A 155 7.98 -8.50 -1.57
C ALA A 155 6.62 -9.01 -2.02
N ASP A 156 5.61 -8.14 -2.01
CA ASP A 156 4.28 -8.42 -2.56
C ASP A 156 4.10 -7.68 -3.88
N PHE A 157 3.64 -8.42 -4.90
CA PHE A 157 3.31 -7.86 -6.20
C PHE A 157 1.80 -7.74 -6.34
N ILE A 158 1.36 -6.69 -7.01
CA ILE A 158 -0.05 -6.47 -7.31
C ILE A 158 -0.18 -6.03 -8.75
N ILE A 159 -1.04 -6.72 -9.48
CA ILE A 159 -1.26 -6.44 -10.89
C ILE A 159 -2.76 -6.30 -11.09
N TYR A 160 -3.20 -5.12 -11.51
CA TYR A 160 -4.62 -4.82 -11.68
C TYR A 160 -4.87 -3.91 -12.89
N PRO A 161 -6.00 -4.05 -13.58
CA PRO A 161 -6.40 -3.09 -14.59
C PRO A 161 -6.91 -1.80 -13.94
N SER A 162 -6.49 -0.63 -14.42
CA SER A 162 -7.17 0.63 -14.14
C SER A 162 -8.03 1.00 -15.34
N TYR A 163 -9.33 1.16 -15.07
CA TYR A 163 -10.31 1.67 -16.01
C TYR A 163 -10.70 3.07 -15.54
N GLY A 164 -10.13 4.11 -16.15
CA GLY A 164 -10.45 5.48 -15.79
C GLY A 164 -11.91 5.82 -16.09
N TYR A 165 -12.57 6.53 -15.18
CA TYR A 165 -13.80 7.28 -15.51
C TYR A 165 -13.41 8.42 -16.46
N GLY A 166 -13.52 8.18 -17.76
CA GLY A 166 -13.42 9.22 -18.80
C GLY A 166 -12.10 9.30 -19.57
N THR A 167 -11.11 8.44 -19.29
CA THR A 167 -9.95 8.25 -20.17
C THR A 167 -10.17 7.02 -21.06
N THR A 168 -9.80 7.14 -22.34
CA THR A 168 -10.00 6.11 -23.38
C THR A 168 -8.93 5.02 -23.39
N GLU A 169 -8.02 5.01 -22.42
CA GLU A 169 -6.88 4.10 -22.38
C GLU A 169 -7.02 3.16 -21.18
N ASP A 170 -7.11 1.87 -21.50
CA ASP A 170 -7.08 0.80 -20.52
C ASP A 170 -5.61 0.52 -20.16
N HIS A 171 -5.25 0.74 -18.90
CA HIS A 171 -3.90 0.49 -18.40
C HIS A 171 -3.90 -0.72 -17.46
N VAL A 172 -2.92 -1.59 -17.59
CA VAL A 172 -2.60 -2.52 -16.50
C VAL A 172 -1.68 -1.76 -15.54
N ASN A 173 -1.74 -2.03 -14.24
CA ASN A 173 -0.84 -1.41 -13.28
C ASN A 173 -0.09 -2.50 -12.55
N LEU A 174 1.21 -2.32 -12.40
CA LEU A 174 2.05 -3.13 -11.55
C LEU A 174 2.40 -2.30 -10.31
N GLN A 175 2.09 -2.85 -9.14
CA GLN A 175 2.63 -2.36 -7.90
C GLN A 175 3.55 -3.41 -7.27
N ILE A 176 4.59 -2.92 -6.61
CA ILE A 176 5.43 -3.75 -5.76
C ILE A 176 5.45 -3.11 -4.39
N TRP A 177 5.29 -3.93 -3.38
CA TRP A 177 5.26 -3.59 -1.96
C TRP A 177 6.41 -4.33 -1.29
N LEU A 178 7.24 -3.65 -0.51
CA LEU A 178 8.31 -4.27 0.26
C LEU A 178 7.92 -4.27 1.73
N ASN A 179 7.56 -5.45 2.22
CA ASN A 179 6.68 -5.68 3.35
C ASN A 179 5.39 -4.88 3.20
N ASP A 180 5.39 -3.64 3.69
CA ASP A 180 4.23 -2.79 3.68
C ASP A 180 4.55 -1.44 3.03
N ASP A 181 5.80 -1.10 2.74
CA ASP A 181 6.07 0.15 2.04
C ASP A 181 5.71 0.02 0.58
N PHE A 182 4.81 0.88 0.12
CA PHE A 182 4.51 1.05 -1.29
C PHE A 182 5.78 1.43 -2.04
N TRP A 183 6.29 0.50 -2.85
CA TRP A 183 7.65 0.59 -3.36
C TRP A 183 7.70 1.01 -4.83
N LEU A 184 6.76 0.55 -5.64
CA LEU A 184 6.73 0.86 -7.07
C LEU A 184 5.29 0.94 -7.52
N HIS A 185 4.94 2.01 -8.21
CA HIS A 185 3.80 2.05 -9.11
C HIS A 185 4.33 2.04 -10.53
N TYR A 186 3.70 1.29 -11.42
CA TYR A 186 3.93 1.44 -12.84
C TYR A 186 2.61 1.28 -13.57
N SER A 187 2.17 2.35 -14.21
CA SER A 187 1.02 2.28 -15.10
C SER A 187 1.48 1.94 -16.50
N LEU A 188 0.96 0.83 -16.99
CA LEU A 188 1.34 0.22 -18.24
C LEU A 188 0.60 0.96 -19.34
N GLN A 189 1.18 2.06 -19.82
CA GLN A 189 1.16 2.27 -21.26
C GLN A 189 1.99 1.13 -21.86
N ASP A 190 1.47 0.48 -22.89
CA ASP A 190 2.08 -0.63 -23.63
C ASP A 190 3.35 -0.13 -24.34
N THR A 191 4.35 0.30 -23.57
CA THR A 191 5.61 0.83 -24.04
C THR A 191 6.56 -0.34 -24.15
N ASP A 192 6.61 -0.88 -25.37
CA ASP A 192 7.62 -1.81 -25.81
C ASP A 192 9.01 -1.20 -25.48
N PRO A 193 9.88 -1.80 -24.63
CA PRO A 193 9.91 -3.20 -24.19
C PRO A 193 9.90 -3.41 -22.65
N PHE A 194 9.09 -2.68 -21.85
CA PHE A 194 9.12 -2.81 -20.38
C PHE A 194 8.90 -4.26 -19.89
N TRP A 195 7.88 -4.95 -20.40
CA TRP A 195 7.56 -6.32 -19.98
C TRP A 195 8.68 -7.34 -20.24
N PRO A 196 9.24 -7.44 -21.47
CA PRO A 196 10.41 -8.26 -21.72
C PRO A 196 11.58 -7.95 -20.78
N ASN A 197 11.84 -6.66 -20.52
CA ASN A 197 12.93 -6.24 -19.64
C ASN A 197 12.68 -6.64 -18.18
N LEU A 198 11.46 -6.48 -17.68
CA LEU A 198 11.07 -6.89 -16.33
C LEU A 198 11.15 -8.42 -16.18
N VAL A 199 10.65 -9.18 -17.16
CA VAL A 199 10.73 -10.65 -17.15
C VAL A 199 12.18 -11.11 -17.18
N SER A 200 13.03 -10.51 -18.03
CA SER A 200 14.46 -10.80 -18.05
C SER A 200 15.14 -10.45 -16.73
N PHE A 201 14.79 -9.31 -16.12
CA PHE A 201 15.28 -8.91 -14.81
C PHE A 201 14.90 -9.94 -13.73
N LEU A 202 13.66 -10.40 -13.69
CA LEU A 202 13.18 -11.44 -12.79
C LEU A 202 13.86 -12.79 -13.02
N GLU A 203 14.13 -13.16 -14.27
CA GLU A 203 14.86 -14.38 -14.62
C GLU A 203 16.31 -14.34 -14.13
N ILE A 204 17.00 -13.21 -14.34
CA ILE A 204 18.37 -13.00 -13.85
C ILE A 204 18.40 -13.08 -12.32
N ILE A 205 17.45 -12.43 -11.64
CA ILE A 205 17.29 -12.53 -10.18
C ILE A 205 17.10 -13.99 -9.81
N ASN A 206 16.12 -14.69 -10.37
CA ASN A 206 15.81 -16.08 -10.04
C ASN A 206 17.02 -17.02 -10.18
N ASN A 207 17.85 -16.80 -11.20
CA ASN A 207 19.04 -17.61 -11.47
C ASN A 207 20.25 -17.21 -10.61
N GLY A 208 20.21 -16.06 -9.92
CA GLY A 208 21.32 -15.56 -9.11
C GLY A 208 22.47 -14.98 -9.94
N ASN A 209 22.19 -14.59 -11.19
CA ASN A 209 23.18 -14.13 -12.17
C ASN A 209 23.41 -12.62 -12.08
N PHE A 210 23.73 -12.10 -10.89
CA PHE A 210 23.88 -10.67 -10.64
C PHE A 210 25.11 -10.05 -11.34
N PRO A 211 25.09 -8.74 -11.67
CA PRO A 211 24.00 -7.79 -11.46
C PRO A 211 22.88 -7.88 -12.50
N ALA A 212 21.67 -7.48 -12.11
CA ALA A 212 20.54 -7.29 -13.02
C ALA A 212 20.06 -5.84 -12.94
N GLN A 213 19.59 -5.28 -14.05
CA GLN A 213 19.00 -3.94 -14.05
C GLN A 213 17.80 -3.84 -14.99
N VAL A 214 16.85 -2.98 -14.62
CA VAL A 214 15.76 -2.55 -15.49
C VAL A 214 15.50 -1.06 -15.28
N GLU A 215 15.28 -0.34 -16.37
CA GLU A 215 14.93 1.07 -16.38
C GLU A 215 13.49 1.23 -16.85
N TYR A 216 12.78 2.17 -16.24
CA TYR A 216 11.41 2.50 -16.61
C TYR A 216 11.14 3.98 -16.41
N ILE A 217 10.22 4.52 -17.18
CA ILE A 217 9.79 5.92 -17.06
C ILE A 217 8.40 5.90 -16.45
N ASP A 218 8.24 6.56 -15.31
CA ASP A 218 6.93 6.79 -14.71
C ASP A 218 6.47 8.19 -15.08
N ASN A 219 5.56 8.26 -16.06
CA ASN A 219 4.96 9.50 -16.54
C ASN A 219 3.68 9.85 -15.78
N MET A 220 3.30 9.02 -14.82
CA MET A 220 2.06 9.15 -14.09
C MET A 220 2.37 9.51 -12.65
N ARG A 221 1.89 10.67 -12.19
CA ARG A 221 1.76 10.86 -10.75
C ARG A 221 0.61 9.97 -10.31
N PHE A 222 0.95 8.78 -9.83
CA PHE A 222 0.13 8.14 -8.83
C PHE A 222 0.30 8.98 -7.56
N SER A 223 -0.72 9.76 -7.21
CA SER A 223 -0.92 9.99 -5.79
C SER A 223 -1.14 8.61 -5.16
N LEU A 224 -0.70 8.40 -3.92
CA LEU A 224 -1.02 7.20 -3.11
C LEU A 224 -2.55 6.98 -2.93
N LEU A 225 -3.38 7.70 -3.67
CA LEU A 225 -4.76 8.08 -3.42
C LEU A 225 -5.66 7.83 -4.64
N GLY A 226 -5.18 7.11 -5.67
CA GLY A 226 -6.03 6.71 -6.80
C GLY A 226 -6.45 7.84 -7.76
N ALA A 227 -6.06 9.09 -7.52
CA ALA A 227 -6.25 10.16 -8.48
C ALA A 227 -5.14 10.14 -9.54
N PHE A 228 -5.52 9.77 -10.78
CA PHE A 228 -4.67 9.88 -11.97
C PHE A 228 -4.52 11.36 -12.33
N ILE A 229 -3.33 11.92 -12.11
CA ILE A 229 -2.94 13.18 -12.72
C ILE A 229 -1.99 12.83 -13.86
N SER A 230 -2.48 12.83 -15.10
CA SER A 230 -1.59 12.72 -16.26
C SER A 230 -0.65 13.91 -16.19
N SER A 231 0.64 13.66 -15.96
CA SER A 231 1.57 14.77 -15.97
C SER A 231 1.72 15.23 -17.41
N THR A 232 1.50 16.52 -17.63
CA THR A 232 2.03 17.21 -18.81
C THR A 232 3.53 16.90 -18.91
N GLU A 233 4.08 16.84 -20.12
CA GLU A 233 5.46 16.44 -20.52
C GLU A 233 6.65 16.99 -19.67
N GLN A 234 6.39 17.82 -18.65
CA GLN A 234 7.36 18.49 -17.79
C GLN A 234 7.76 17.72 -16.52
N PHE A 235 7.16 16.56 -16.21
CA PHE A 235 7.43 15.81 -14.96
C PHE A 235 7.79 14.33 -15.14
N GLU A 236 8.35 13.92 -16.28
CA GLU A 236 8.81 12.54 -16.45
C GLU A 236 9.86 12.18 -15.39
N ARG A 237 9.63 11.09 -14.65
CA ARG A 237 10.62 10.55 -13.70
C ARG A 237 11.15 9.24 -14.26
N LYS A 238 12.47 9.17 -14.44
CA LYS A 238 13.14 7.93 -14.83
C LYS A 238 13.55 7.18 -13.58
N PHE A 239 13.20 5.90 -13.54
CA PHE A 239 13.57 5.03 -12.44
C PHE A 239 14.46 3.91 -12.95
N ARG A 240 15.42 3.52 -12.11
CA ARG A 240 16.30 2.39 -12.37
C ARG A 240 16.30 1.46 -11.18
N LEU A 241 15.98 0.19 -11.44
CA LEU A 241 16.11 -0.89 -10.48
C LEU A 241 17.44 -1.60 -10.72
N LEU A 242 18.21 -1.80 -9.66
CA LEU A 242 19.48 -2.52 -9.69
C LEU A 242 19.46 -3.64 -8.65
N ALA A 243 19.54 -4.88 -9.11
CA ALA A 243 19.74 -6.05 -8.27
C ALA A 243 21.23 -6.42 -8.25
N SER A 244 21.79 -6.58 -7.05
CA SER A 244 23.20 -6.93 -6.83
C SER A 244 23.32 -8.13 -5.90
N ALA A 245 24.39 -8.91 -6.04
CA ALA A 245 24.70 -10.00 -5.13
C ALA A 245 24.99 -9.47 -3.71
N VAL A 246 24.65 -10.29 -2.71
CA VAL A 246 25.07 -10.16 -1.30
C VAL A 246 25.78 -11.44 -0.87
N ASP A 247 26.37 -11.46 0.32
CA ASP A 247 27.14 -12.61 0.81
C ASP A 247 26.31 -13.91 0.90
N GLN A 248 25.00 -13.79 1.13
CA GLN A 248 24.05 -14.89 1.22
C GLN A 248 23.39 -15.15 -0.15
N PRO A 249 23.63 -16.30 -0.81
CA PRO A 249 23.16 -16.58 -2.18
C PRO A 249 21.63 -16.77 -2.31
N GLU A 250 20.93 -16.98 -1.20
CA GLU A 250 19.47 -16.96 -1.10
C GLU A 250 18.88 -15.54 -1.20
N HIS A 251 19.68 -14.52 -0.95
CA HIS A 251 19.25 -13.12 -0.92
C HIS A 251 19.90 -12.30 -2.03
N PHE A 252 19.36 -11.11 -2.27
CA PHE A 252 19.96 -10.11 -3.13
C PHE A 252 19.66 -8.70 -2.61
N ARG A 253 20.46 -7.74 -3.05
CA ARG A 253 20.26 -6.33 -2.73
C ARG A 253 19.56 -5.65 -3.88
N LEU A 254 18.40 -5.07 -3.63
CA LEU A 254 17.63 -4.30 -4.60
C LEU A 254 17.76 -2.82 -4.28
N ARG A 255 18.20 -2.03 -5.26
CA ARG A 255 18.29 -0.58 -5.16
C ARG A 255 17.39 0.07 -6.19
N ARG A 256 16.65 1.09 -5.76
CA ARG A 256 15.84 1.94 -6.65
C ARG A 256 16.44 3.33 -6.69
N TYR A 257 16.67 3.78 -7.91
CA TYR A 257 17.17 5.10 -8.21
C TYR A 257 16.13 5.90 -8.97
N MET A 258 16.11 7.22 -8.76
CA MET A 258 15.28 8.17 -9.51
C MET A 258 16.15 9.24 -10.16
N THR A 259 15.83 9.56 -11.40
CA THR A 259 16.36 10.72 -12.11
C THR A 259 15.17 11.59 -12.53
N GLU A 260 15.14 12.83 -12.05
CA GLU A 260 14.14 13.81 -12.49
C GLU A 260 14.45 14.29 -13.91
N ALA A 261 13.42 14.50 -14.76
CA ALA A 261 13.59 14.92 -16.17
C ALA A 261 14.56 16.09 -16.40
N GLN A 262 14.64 17.02 -15.45
CA GLN A 262 15.49 18.22 -15.55
C GLN A 262 16.83 18.10 -14.82
N SER A 263 17.02 17.02 -14.05
CA SER A 263 18.24 16.75 -13.29
C SER A 263 19.14 15.77 -14.05
N LYS A 264 20.45 15.99 -14.00
CA LYS A 264 21.45 14.95 -14.38
C LYS A 264 21.86 14.08 -13.19
N TYR A 265 21.32 14.36 -12.00
CA TYR A 265 21.63 13.65 -10.77
C TYR A 265 20.62 12.54 -10.56
N GLU A 266 21.17 11.36 -10.28
CA GLU A 266 20.42 10.19 -9.88
C GLU A 266 20.44 10.09 -8.35
N GLU A 267 19.25 10.00 -7.75
CA GLU A 267 19.05 9.87 -6.31
C GLU A 267 18.75 8.41 -5.94
N LEU A 268 19.41 7.90 -4.89
CA LEU A 268 19.06 6.61 -4.30
C LEU A 268 17.84 6.81 -3.40
N ILE A 269 16.71 6.19 -3.78
CA ILE A 269 15.47 6.28 -3.01
C ILE A 269 15.30 5.07 -2.09
N MET A 270 15.84 3.91 -2.46
CA MET A 270 15.67 2.68 -1.70
C MET A 270 16.89 1.78 -1.83
N ASP A 271 17.24 1.11 -0.74
CA ASP A 271 18.30 0.11 -0.68
C ASP A 271 17.99 -1.03 0.30
N GLU A 272 17.46 -2.15 -0.22
CA GLU A 272 16.91 -3.24 0.60
C GLU A 272 17.50 -4.60 0.24
N ILE A 273 17.52 -5.52 1.23
CA ILE A 273 17.88 -6.93 1.05
C ILE A 273 16.60 -7.74 0.97
N ILE A 274 16.49 -8.65 0.00
CA ILE A 274 15.26 -9.40 -0.29
C ILE A 274 15.58 -10.88 -0.54
N ASP A 275 14.67 -11.77 -0.15
CA ASP A 275 14.75 -13.18 -0.50
C ASP A 275 14.44 -13.42 -1.98
N ARG A 276 15.38 -14.07 -2.68
CA ARG A 276 15.32 -14.27 -4.13
C ARG A 276 14.13 -15.11 -4.55
N GLN A 277 13.87 -16.23 -3.86
CA GLN A 277 12.80 -17.15 -4.24
C GLN A 277 11.42 -16.58 -3.90
N GLN A 278 11.31 -15.90 -2.76
CA GLN A 278 10.10 -15.22 -2.35
C GLN A 278 9.74 -14.11 -3.35
N PHE A 279 10.70 -13.28 -3.74
CA PHE A 279 10.48 -12.19 -4.71
C PHE A 279 9.96 -12.71 -6.05
N THR A 280 10.62 -13.71 -6.63
CA THR A 280 10.25 -14.22 -7.96
C THR A 280 8.96 -15.03 -7.93
N ARG A 281 8.73 -15.81 -6.86
CA ARG A 281 7.48 -16.56 -6.67
C ARG A 281 6.28 -15.63 -6.49
N SER A 282 6.42 -14.58 -5.68
CA SER A 282 5.37 -13.59 -5.45
C SER A 282 4.92 -12.95 -6.76
N PHE A 283 5.85 -12.56 -7.63
CA PHE A 283 5.49 -12.07 -8.97
C PHE A 283 4.75 -13.12 -9.80
N ILE A 284 5.25 -14.36 -9.87
CA ILE A 284 4.64 -15.43 -10.68
C ILE A 284 3.22 -15.75 -10.21
N GLU A 285 3.01 -15.81 -8.91
CA GLU A 285 1.68 -16.03 -8.30
C GLU A 285 0.72 -14.91 -8.69
N THR A 286 1.09 -13.66 -8.41
CA THR A 286 0.26 -12.48 -8.72
C THR A 286 -0.02 -12.37 -10.22
N PHE A 287 0.99 -12.53 -11.07
CA PHE A 287 0.81 -12.45 -12.52
C PHE A 287 -0.06 -13.60 -13.04
N GLY A 288 0.12 -14.81 -12.50
CA GLY A 288 -0.72 -15.96 -12.82
C GLY A 288 -2.18 -15.76 -12.41
N GLU A 289 -2.43 -15.17 -11.25
CA GLU A 289 -3.77 -14.77 -10.79
C GLU A 289 -4.37 -13.73 -11.73
N PHE A 290 -3.63 -12.66 -12.02
CA PHE A 290 -4.05 -11.63 -12.98
C PHE A 290 -4.44 -12.21 -14.33
N LEU A 291 -3.65 -13.15 -14.89
CA LEU A 291 -3.98 -13.82 -16.14
C LEU A 291 -5.23 -14.70 -16.04
N ARG A 292 -5.43 -15.43 -14.94
CA ARG A 292 -6.64 -16.27 -14.75
C ARG A 292 -7.90 -15.41 -14.65
N ILE A 293 -7.78 -14.29 -13.95
CA ILE A 293 -8.82 -13.28 -13.80
C ILE A 293 -9.12 -12.65 -15.18
N SER A 294 -8.09 -12.25 -15.93
CA SER A 294 -8.28 -11.62 -17.23
C SER A 294 -8.90 -12.55 -18.29
N ILE A 295 -8.47 -13.82 -18.32
CA ILE A 295 -8.97 -14.84 -19.26
C ILE A 295 -10.42 -15.23 -18.99
N ASN A 296 -10.86 -15.23 -17.72
CA ASN A 296 -12.21 -15.64 -17.35
C ASN A 296 -13.26 -14.51 -17.37
N CYS A 297 -12.89 -13.25 -17.66
CA CYS A 297 -13.86 -12.17 -17.91
C CYS A 297 -14.18 -12.14 -19.43
N PRO A 298 -15.38 -12.60 -19.88
CA PRO A 298 -15.70 -12.88 -21.29
C PRO A 298 -15.70 -11.65 -22.22
N LYS A 299 -15.45 -10.46 -21.70
CA LYS A 299 -15.45 -9.18 -22.43
C LYS A 299 -14.05 -8.72 -22.86
N MET A 300 -12.98 -9.40 -22.47
CA MET A 300 -11.62 -9.08 -22.97
C MET A 300 -11.32 -9.69 -24.35
N GLY A 301 -12.21 -10.53 -24.88
CA GLY A 301 -12.00 -11.31 -26.12
C GLY A 301 -12.38 -10.63 -27.44
N SER A 302 -12.82 -9.37 -27.45
CA SER A 302 -13.13 -8.66 -28.70
C SER A 302 -12.48 -7.29 -28.69
N GLY A 303 -11.64 -7.00 -29.69
CA GLY A 303 -10.81 -5.79 -29.83
C GLY A 303 -11.56 -4.46 -29.94
N ARG A 304 -12.42 -4.15 -28.97
CA ARG A 304 -12.93 -2.84 -28.61
C ARG A 304 -13.08 -2.81 -27.10
N PHE A 305 -12.08 -2.22 -26.46
CA PHE A 305 -12.08 -1.81 -25.07
C PHE A 305 -13.20 -0.79 -24.84
N LEU A 306 -14.39 -1.26 -24.46
CA LEU A 306 -15.46 -0.43 -23.93
C LEU A 306 -16.26 -1.24 -22.89
N THR A 307 -16.17 -0.73 -21.65
CA THR A 307 -17.11 -0.83 -20.54
C THR A 307 -17.52 -2.23 -20.06
N CYS A 308 -16.80 -2.70 -19.02
CA CYS A 308 -17.35 -3.67 -18.09
C CYS A 308 -17.47 -3.08 -16.68
N GLY A 309 -18.59 -2.41 -16.39
CA GLY A 309 -19.03 -2.10 -15.02
C GLY A 309 -19.57 -3.32 -14.24
N ARG A 310 -19.16 -4.54 -14.60
CA ARG A 310 -19.61 -5.82 -13.98
C ARG A 310 -18.61 -6.97 -14.19
N CYS A 311 -17.41 -6.86 -13.62
CA CYS A 311 -16.56 -8.00 -13.21
C CYS A 311 -15.97 -7.52 -11.87
N HIS A 312 -16.71 -7.42 -10.75
CA HIS A 312 -17.06 -8.51 -9.81
C HIS A 312 -15.93 -9.53 -9.68
N TRP A 313 -14.95 -9.23 -8.83
CA TRP A 313 -13.93 -10.17 -8.38
C TRP A 313 -14.14 -10.44 -6.89
N GLY A 314 -15.04 -11.38 -6.60
CA GLY A 314 -15.00 -12.09 -5.33
C GLY A 314 -13.93 -13.16 -5.40
N ILE A 315 -12.82 -12.93 -4.70
CA ILE A 315 -12.05 -13.97 -4.01
C ILE A 315 -11.73 -13.41 -2.63
#